data_AF-A0A553DKI0-F1
#
_entry.id   AF-A0A553DKI0-F1
#
_cell.length_a   1.000
_cell.length_b   1.000
_cell.length_c   1.000
_cell.angle_alpha   90.00
_cell.angle_beta   90.00
_cell.angle_gamma   90.00
#
_symmetry.space_group_name_H-M   'P 1'
#
loop_
_entity.id
_entity.type
_entity.pdbx_description
1 polymer ?
#
loop_
_entity_poly.entity_id
_entity_poly.type
_entity_poly.pdbx_seq_one_letter_code
_entity_poly.pdbx_strand_id
1 'polypeptide(L)'
;MKKILALLILIPTISFAQETDGNGIVLEYNQKQNSIYESFSPIKIKIVNSQTEIDYSKIEGIVQSFLSANNRQWVKSDFYNKNKTSVKDDEHFNKIKSCNKDSTYVELESVYRYSYNGNSMALVKFSITFEGVPFQIIYSLSIIFRDNRWYIYDLINQTNTTYIFSSLNNNIILELLSKEKSKNNIVEKLKNNSMIQSTLNIDLLFRNIENLKENEKNQLLDERIWNFNAGKNINKKYQNKKIESIILQSFTLDKAVFTTYNKKDILYQGVKVQDTENKKFLSSIIPQTKDTLYLIHSLSIKLNSNNYIVVKYKFKNSIESTIIGENPNKEIIEISNFVKTIKSKVFFDIIANKEISELKDIIKDSKGQVNGLNISNLAYFFLKNKALLSKYIDD
;
A
#
# COMPACT_ATOMS: atom_id res chain seq x y z
N MET A 1 13.80 0.44 58.65
CA MET A 1 12.81 0.39 57.56
C MET A 1 13.36 1.14 56.36
N LYS A 2 13.43 0.46 55.21
CA LYS A 2 13.98 0.96 53.94
C LYS A 2 13.13 2.12 53.41
N LYS A 3 13.78 3.23 53.06
CA LYS A 3 13.25 4.23 52.12
C LYS A 3 14.07 4.13 50.84
N ILE A 4 13.45 3.61 49.79
CA ILE A 4 13.87 3.86 48.41
C ILE A 4 12.59 4.27 47.70
N LEU A 5 12.43 5.57 47.46
CA LEU A 5 11.50 6.11 46.47
C LEU A 5 12.36 6.78 45.40
N ALA A 6 12.89 5.95 44.50
CA ALA A 6 13.38 6.40 43.21
C ALA A 6 12.13 6.65 42.35
N LEU A 7 11.70 7.90 42.30
CA LEU A 7 10.78 8.41 41.30
C LEU A 7 11.58 8.58 40.00
N LEU A 8 11.70 7.48 39.26
CA LEU A 8 12.17 7.48 37.88
C LEU A 8 11.06 6.87 37.03
N ILE A 9 10.42 7.78 36.30
CA ILE A 9 9.64 7.54 35.10
C ILE A 9 10.51 6.69 34.17
N LEU A 10 10.13 5.42 33.99
CA LEU A 10 10.48 4.48 32.90
C LEU A 10 10.20 3.05 33.42
N ILE A 11 8.93 2.63 33.43
CA ILE A 11 8.65 1.20 33.41
C ILE A 11 8.76 0.78 31.94
N PRO A 12 9.60 -0.21 31.59
CA PRO A 12 9.77 -0.63 30.22
C PRO A 12 8.51 -1.39 29.80
N THR A 13 7.56 -0.70 29.17
CA THR A 13 6.74 -1.33 28.15
C THR A 13 7.72 -1.75 27.06
N ILE A 14 7.80 -3.05 26.76
CA ILE A 14 8.58 -3.52 25.60
C ILE A 14 7.80 -3.07 24.36
N SER A 15 8.01 -1.82 23.97
CA SER A 15 7.59 -1.27 22.69
C SER A 15 8.71 -1.58 21.71
N PHE A 16 8.51 -2.58 20.85
CA PHE A 16 9.37 -2.76 19.69
C PHE A 16 9.11 -1.60 18.74
N ALA A 17 10.07 -0.71 18.66
CA ALA A 17 10.02 0.46 17.80
C ALA A 17 10.96 0.21 16.62
N GLN A 18 10.38 0.34 15.42
CA GLN A 18 10.97 0.27 14.09
C GLN A 18 12.46 0.59 14.13
N GLU A 19 13.24 -0.46 13.86
CA GLU A 19 14.69 -0.48 13.80
C GLU A 19 15.20 0.87 13.29
N THR A 20 15.81 1.64 14.22
CA THR A 20 16.53 2.91 14.10
C THR A 20 15.95 4.18 14.74
N ASP A 21 14.63 4.47 14.79
CA ASP A 21 14.16 5.82 15.21
C ASP A 21 12.87 5.91 16.06
N GLY A 22 12.39 4.84 16.72
CA GLY A 22 11.28 5.00 17.69
C GLY A 22 9.84 5.03 17.10
N ASN A 23 9.64 4.54 15.87
CA ASN A 23 8.41 4.81 15.07
C ASN A 23 7.30 3.73 15.03
N GLY A 24 7.43 2.59 15.72
CA GLY A 24 6.34 1.56 15.82
C GLY A 24 6.61 0.29 14.99
N ILE A 25 5.59 -0.46 14.56
CA ILE A 25 5.71 -1.68 13.71
C ILE A 25 5.22 -1.33 12.29
N VAL A 26 5.92 -1.80 11.25
CA VAL A 26 5.45 -1.62 9.85
C VAL A 26 4.32 -2.61 9.59
N LEU A 27 3.09 -2.10 9.59
CA LEU A 27 1.89 -2.88 9.32
C LEU A 27 1.24 -2.38 8.04
N GLU A 28 0.87 -3.34 7.20
CA GLU A 28 0.15 -3.12 5.95
C GLU A 28 -1.27 -3.68 6.07
N TYR A 29 -2.16 -3.19 5.23
CA TYR A 29 -3.54 -3.66 5.15
C TYR A 29 -4.02 -3.65 3.71
N ASN A 30 -5.05 -4.43 3.43
CA ASN A 30 -5.70 -4.46 2.13
C ASN A 30 -6.96 -3.60 2.16
N GLN A 31 -7.16 -2.83 1.09
CA GLN A 31 -8.37 -2.04 0.88
C GLN A 31 -8.95 -2.35 -0.49
N LYS A 32 -10.29 -2.46 -0.54
CA LYS A 32 -11.00 -2.55 -1.82
C LYS A 32 -10.96 -1.19 -2.50
N GLN A 33 -10.44 -1.17 -3.71
CA GLN A 33 -10.32 0.01 -4.54
C GLN A 33 -11.26 -0.12 -5.74
N ASN A 34 -12.19 0.84 -5.86
CA ASN A 34 -12.85 1.09 -7.13
C ASN A 34 -11.82 1.73 -8.04
N SER A 35 -11.40 0.98 -9.06
CA SER A 35 -10.33 1.40 -9.95
C SER A 35 -10.82 1.51 -11.38
N ILE A 36 -10.17 2.41 -12.12
CA ILE A 36 -10.40 2.60 -13.54
C ILE A 36 -9.06 2.39 -14.23
N TYR A 37 -9.00 1.46 -15.18
CA TYR A 37 -7.86 1.30 -16.06
C TYR A 37 -8.23 1.71 -17.48
N GLU A 38 -7.46 2.63 -18.04
CA GLU A 38 -7.63 3.16 -19.39
C GLU A 38 -6.35 2.87 -20.18
N SER A 39 -6.46 2.18 -21.32
CA SER A 39 -5.40 2.09 -22.31
C SER A 39 -5.73 2.98 -23.50
N PHE A 40 -4.71 3.60 -24.08
CA PHE A 40 -4.86 4.55 -25.16
C PHE A 40 -4.18 4.07 -26.43
N SER A 41 -4.75 4.46 -27.56
CA SER A 41 -4.00 4.66 -28.79
C SER A 41 -3.00 5.81 -28.59
N PRO A 42 -1.88 5.85 -29.34
CA PRO A 42 -0.75 6.68 -28.96
C PRO A 42 -1.14 8.15 -29.02
N ILE A 43 -1.25 8.77 -27.84
CA ILE A 43 -1.42 10.22 -27.70
C ILE A 43 -0.01 10.81 -27.61
N LYS A 44 0.43 11.47 -28.69
CA LYS A 44 1.74 12.11 -28.75
C LYS A 44 1.70 13.45 -28.03
N ILE A 45 2.54 13.59 -27.01
CA ILE A 45 2.71 14.80 -26.20
C ILE A 45 4.12 15.33 -26.47
N LYS A 46 4.20 16.50 -27.11
CA LYS A 46 5.48 17.15 -27.42
C LYS A 46 6.02 17.92 -26.22
N ILE A 47 7.35 18.11 -26.19
CA ILE A 47 8.01 18.97 -25.21
C ILE A 47 7.73 20.47 -25.44
N VAL A 48 7.66 21.24 -24.36
CA VAL A 48 7.40 22.69 -24.38
C VAL A 48 8.64 23.50 -23.95
N ASN A 49 8.65 24.81 -24.18
CA ASN A 49 9.78 25.68 -23.78
C ASN A 49 9.66 26.16 -22.33
N SER A 50 8.43 26.35 -21.88
CA SER A 50 8.12 27.02 -20.64
C SER A 50 7.05 26.29 -19.85
N GLN A 51 7.12 26.42 -18.52
CA GLN A 51 6.16 25.81 -17.62
C GLN A 51 4.74 26.37 -17.78
N THR A 52 4.60 27.60 -18.28
CA THR A 52 3.31 28.27 -18.50
C THR A 52 2.50 27.67 -19.64
N GLU A 53 3.11 26.87 -20.52
CA GLU A 53 2.42 26.16 -21.60
C GLU A 53 1.70 24.90 -21.11
N ILE A 54 1.87 24.51 -19.84
CA ILE A 54 1.42 23.23 -19.30
C ILE A 54 0.09 23.37 -18.57
N ASP A 55 -0.89 22.58 -19.01
CA ASP A 55 -2.16 22.39 -18.30
C ASP A 55 -2.02 21.30 -17.22
N TYR A 56 -1.58 21.72 -16.04
CA TYR A 56 -1.41 20.84 -14.88
C TYR A 56 -2.70 20.25 -14.30
N SER A 57 -3.87 20.68 -14.77
CA SER A 57 -5.15 20.06 -14.37
C SER A 57 -5.37 18.68 -15.01
N LYS A 58 -4.60 18.35 -16.05
CA LYS A 58 -4.67 17.10 -16.81
C LYS A 58 -3.46 16.21 -16.57
N ILE A 59 -3.63 14.90 -16.74
CA ILE A 59 -2.54 13.92 -16.61
C ILE A 59 -1.48 14.16 -17.69
N GLU A 60 -1.92 14.48 -18.90
CA GLU A 60 -1.07 14.82 -20.03
C GLU A 60 -0.14 15.98 -19.70
N GLY A 61 -0.61 16.97 -18.91
CA GLY A 61 0.19 18.11 -18.50
C GLY A 61 1.34 17.75 -17.57
N ILE A 62 1.11 16.94 -16.53
CA ILE A 62 2.20 16.52 -15.63
C ILE A 62 3.20 15.60 -16.36
N VAL A 63 2.74 14.75 -17.29
CA VAL A 63 3.59 13.94 -18.16
C VAL A 63 4.41 14.82 -19.12
N GLN A 64 3.79 15.84 -19.72
CA GLN A 64 4.47 16.83 -20.56
C GLN A 64 5.55 17.58 -19.77
N SER A 65 5.23 17.97 -18.53
CA SER A 65 6.14 18.67 -17.63
C SER A 65 7.34 17.81 -17.27
N PHE A 66 7.09 16.54 -16.92
CA PHE A 66 8.13 15.60 -16.56
C PHE A 66 9.21 15.48 -17.66
N LEU A 67 8.81 15.49 -18.94
CA LEU A 67 9.76 15.46 -20.06
C LEU A 67 10.37 16.84 -20.36
N SER A 68 9.57 17.92 -20.27
CA SER A 68 9.98 19.27 -20.68
C SER A 68 10.82 20.02 -19.64
N ALA A 69 10.84 19.55 -18.39
CA ALA A 69 11.52 20.24 -17.30
C ALA A 69 13.03 20.37 -17.56
N ASN A 70 13.47 21.62 -17.76
CA ASN A 70 14.83 21.98 -18.20
C ASN A 70 15.67 22.69 -17.13
N ASN A 71 15.20 22.68 -15.88
CA ASN A 71 15.93 23.20 -14.73
C ASN A 71 15.40 22.58 -13.44
N ARG A 72 16.19 22.67 -12.37
CA ARG A 72 15.88 22.05 -11.08
C ARG A 72 14.64 22.63 -10.40
N GLN A 73 14.37 23.93 -10.55
CA GLN A 73 13.20 24.57 -9.93
C GLN A 73 11.91 24.02 -10.53
N TRP A 74 11.85 23.90 -11.86
CA TRP A 74 10.74 23.30 -12.57
C TRP A 74 10.51 21.86 -12.11
N VAL A 75 11.56 21.02 -12.12
CA VAL A 75 11.43 19.64 -11.66
C VAL A 75 10.87 19.56 -10.24
N LYS A 76 11.40 20.35 -9.30
CA LYS A 76 10.89 20.36 -7.91
C LYS A 76 9.42 20.77 -7.81
N SER A 77 8.96 21.64 -8.69
CA SER A 77 7.55 22.09 -8.70
C SER A 77 6.56 21.01 -9.15
N ASP A 78 7.04 19.96 -9.82
CA ASP A 78 6.22 18.83 -10.26
C ASP A 78 5.97 17.82 -9.13
N PHE A 79 6.82 17.79 -8.10
CA PHE A 79 6.66 16.90 -6.95
C PHE A 79 5.75 17.50 -5.88
N TYR A 80 4.85 16.69 -5.34
CA TYR A 80 4.04 17.08 -4.19
C TYR A 80 4.92 17.34 -2.95
N ASN A 81 5.91 16.47 -2.71
CA ASN A 81 6.91 16.68 -1.67
C ASN A 81 8.15 17.39 -2.23
N LYS A 82 8.27 18.69 -1.94
CA LYS A 82 9.37 19.55 -2.42
C LYS A 82 10.76 19.14 -1.94
N ASN A 83 10.85 18.28 -0.92
CA ASN A 83 12.12 17.78 -0.39
C ASN A 83 12.66 16.58 -1.17
N LYS A 84 11.92 16.03 -2.14
CA LYS A 84 12.44 14.97 -3.00
C LYS A 84 13.61 15.49 -3.84
N THR A 85 14.71 14.75 -3.80
CA THR A 85 15.87 14.98 -4.67
C THR A 85 15.57 14.42 -6.05
N SER A 86 15.76 15.26 -7.09
CA SER A 86 15.72 14.78 -8.46
C SER A 86 17.06 14.15 -8.82
N VAL A 87 17.01 13.06 -9.60
CA VAL A 87 18.18 12.42 -10.21
C VAL A 87 18.66 13.20 -11.45
N LYS A 88 17.88 14.17 -11.94
CA LYS A 88 18.22 14.98 -13.11
C LYS A 88 19.30 16.02 -12.78
N ASP A 89 20.33 16.06 -13.61
CA ASP A 89 21.47 16.97 -13.51
C ASP A 89 21.45 18.03 -14.62
N ASP A 90 22.49 18.87 -14.64
CA ASP A 90 22.61 19.98 -15.58
C ASP A 90 22.84 19.49 -17.03
N GLU A 91 23.44 18.31 -17.23
CA GLU A 91 23.58 17.70 -18.55
C GLU A 91 22.21 17.34 -19.12
N HIS A 92 21.35 16.68 -18.32
CA HIS A 92 19.97 16.41 -18.69
C HIS A 92 19.24 17.71 -19.09
N PHE A 93 19.34 18.75 -18.26
CA PHE A 93 18.67 20.03 -18.52
C PHE A 93 19.13 20.71 -19.81
N ASN A 94 20.43 20.73 -20.06
CA ASN A 94 20.97 21.29 -21.29
C ASN A 94 20.52 20.48 -22.52
N LYS A 95 20.47 19.15 -22.40
CA LYS A 95 19.99 18.29 -23.47
C LYS A 95 18.52 18.53 -23.81
N ILE A 96 17.66 18.76 -22.81
CA ILE A 96 16.24 19.11 -23.04
C ILE A 96 16.11 20.49 -23.72
N LYS A 97 16.96 21.47 -23.39
CA LYS A 97 16.95 22.78 -24.05
C LYS A 97 17.36 22.71 -25.52
N SER A 98 18.30 21.82 -25.85
CA SER A 98 18.90 21.74 -27.17
C SER A 98 18.28 20.68 -28.08
N CYS A 99 17.37 19.82 -27.59
CA CYS A 99 16.84 18.73 -28.39
C CYS A 99 15.81 19.19 -29.43
N ASN A 100 15.75 18.45 -30.52
CA ASN A 100 14.72 18.66 -31.54
C ASN A 100 13.35 18.20 -31.01
N LYS A 101 12.43 19.17 -30.89
CA LYS A 101 11.09 18.98 -30.33
C LYS A 101 10.15 18.17 -31.21
N ASP A 102 10.44 18.06 -32.50
CA ASP A 102 9.64 17.24 -33.41
C ASP A 102 10.03 15.75 -33.36
N SER A 103 11.26 15.45 -32.94
CA SER A 103 11.75 14.08 -32.77
C SER A 103 11.71 13.59 -31.32
N THR A 104 11.43 14.48 -30.36
CA THR A 104 11.36 14.17 -28.91
C THR A 104 9.93 14.34 -28.39
N TYR A 105 9.29 13.24 -28.00
CA TYR A 105 7.90 13.23 -27.54
C TYR A 105 7.61 12.08 -26.56
N VAL A 106 6.52 12.22 -25.81
CA VAL A 106 5.93 11.15 -25.01
C VAL A 106 4.73 10.55 -25.74
N GLU A 107 4.53 9.24 -25.64
CA GLU A 107 3.27 8.58 -25.95
C GLU A 107 2.62 8.12 -24.64
N LEU A 108 1.47 8.70 -24.28
CA LEU A 108 0.67 8.21 -23.17
C LEU A 108 0.07 6.84 -23.55
N GLU A 109 0.28 5.82 -22.74
CA GLU A 109 -0.09 4.44 -23.08
C GLU A 109 -1.23 3.91 -22.22
N SER A 110 -1.17 4.13 -20.91
CA SER A 110 -2.26 3.76 -20.01
C SER A 110 -2.27 4.57 -18.72
N VAL A 111 -3.44 4.61 -18.09
CA VAL A 111 -3.67 5.25 -16.80
C VAL A 111 -4.48 4.28 -15.92
N TYR A 112 -3.96 3.98 -14.74
CA TYR A 112 -4.67 3.29 -13.67
C TYR A 112 -5.05 4.29 -12.58
N ARG A 113 -6.34 4.53 -12.36
CA ARG A 113 -6.87 5.49 -11.38
C ARG A 113 -7.47 4.76 -10.17
N TYR A 114 -7.24 5.30 -8.98
CA TYR A 114 -7.80 4.81 -7.72
C TYR A 114 -7.92 5.97 -6.72
N SER A 115 -8.53 5.71 -5.55
CA SER A 115 -8.69 6.72 -4.50
C SER A 115 -7.86 6.38 -3.27
N TYR A 116 -7.16 7.36 -2.71
CA TYR A 116 -6.43 7.20 -1.46
C TYR A 116 -6.60 8.45 -0.59
N ASN A 117 -7.11 8.24 0.63
CA ASN A 117 -7.33 9.29 1.63
C ASN A 117 -8.15 10.47 1.10
N GLY A 118 -9.19 10.19 0.33
CA GLY A 118 -10.04 11.19 -0.30
C GLY A 118 -9.45 11.87 -1.53
N ASN A 119 -8.25 11.49 -1.97
CA ASN A 119 -7.59 12.07 -3.14
C ASN A 119 -7.66 11.11 -4.33
N SER A 120 -7.78 11.69 -5.53
CA SER A 120 -7.61 10.94 -6.77
C SER A 120 -6.14 10.65 -7.02
N MET A 121 -5.82 9.39 -7.18
CA MET A 121 -4.49 8.88 -7.49
C MET A 121 -4.47 8.31 -8.89
N ALA A 122 -3.31 8.32 -9.53
CA ALA A 122 -3.11 7.55 -10.75
C ALA A 122 -1.69 7.01 -10.88
N LEU A 123 -1.57 5.84 -11.52
CA LEU A 123 -0.32 5.35 -12.12
C LEU A 123 -0.42 5.54 -13.62
N VAL A 124 0.57 6.21 -14.20
CA VAL A 124 0.56 6.60 -15.60
C VAL A 124 1.71 5.90 -16.30
N LYS A 125 1.43 5.04 -17.26
CA LYS A 125 2.43 4.41 -18.13
C LYS A 125 2.54 5.19 -19.43
N PHE A 126 3.76 5.51 -19.81
CA PHE A 126 4.04 6.19 -21.07
C PHE A 126 5.39 5.75 -21.63
N SER A 127 5.62 6.05 -22.90
CA SER A 127 6.92 5.84 -23.52
C SER A 127 7.51 7.13 -24.05
N ILE A 128 8.83 7.25 -23.93
CA ILE A 128 9.59 8.41 -24.38
C ILE A 128 10.31 8.03 -25.66
N THR A 129 10.09 8.81 -26.71
CA THR A 129 10.96 8.83 -27.88
C THR A 129 11.88 10.03 -27.74
N PHE A 130 13.19 9.78 -27.75
CA PHE A 130 14.19 10.82 -27.58
C PHE A 130 15.09 10.88 -28.81
N GLU A 131 15.52 12.10 -29.16
CA GLU A 131 16.43 12.33 -30.28
C GLU A 131 17.72 11.50 -30.12
N GLY A 132 18.11 10.81 -31.21
CA GLY A 132 19.31 9.96 -31.24
C GLY A 132 19.17 8.59 -30.55
N VAL A 133 18.07 8.33 -29.84
CA VAL A 133 17.84 7.02 -29.19
C VAL A 133 17.05 6.11 -30.15
N PRO A 134 17.53 4.89 -30.47
CA PRO A 134 16.93 4.01 -31.49
C PRO A 134 15.76 3.15 -30.97
N PHE A 135 15.38 3.30 -29.70
CA PHE A 135 14.28 2.59 -29.05
C PHE A 135 13.46 3.57 -28.19
N GLN A 136 12.27 3.14 -27.78
CA GLN A 136 11.44 3.88 -26.84
C GLN A 136 11.72 3.45 -25.40
N ILE A 137 11.81 4.42 -24.50
CA ILE A 137 12.01 4.16 -23.07
C ILE A 137 10.63 4.11 -22.40
N ILE A 138 10.27 2.99 -21.78
CA ILE A 138 9.06 2.92 -20.94
C ILE A 138 9.33 3.63 -19.63
N TYR A 139 8.37 4.45 -19.21
CA TYR A 139 8.39 5.07 -17.90
C TYR A 139 7.02 4.97 -17.25
N SER A 140 7.00 5.13 -15.93
CA SER A 140 5.75 5.29 -15.19
C SER A 140 5.86 6.37 -14.13
N LEU A 141 4.75 7.04 -13.85
CA LEU A 141 4.63 8.02 -12.78
C LEU A 141 3.47 7.66 -11.86
N SER A 142 3.71 7.70 -10.56
CA SER A 142 2.65 7.79 -9.55
C SER A 142 2.32 9.25 -9.32
N ILE A 143 1.04 9.60 -9.45
CA ILE A 143 0.57 10.98 -9.36
C ILE A 143 -0.66 11.11 -8.45
N ILE A 144 -0.80 12.27 -7.84
CA ILE A 144 -1.92 12.67 -6.98
C ILE A 144 -2.54 13.97 -7.50
N PHE A 145 -3.87 14.05 -7.49
CA PHE A 145 -4.57 15.29 -7.78
C PHE A 145 -4.91 16.03 -6.48
N ARG A 146 -4.38 17.24 -6.32
CA ARG A 146 -4.67 18.16 -5.21
C ARG A 146 -4.64 19.60 -5.70
N ASP A 147 -5.42 20.47 -5.07
CA ASP A 147 -5.43 21.90 -5.38
C ASP A 147 -5.60 22.20 -6.89
N ASN A 148 -6.49 21.44 -7.54
CA ASN A 148 -6.76 21.49 -8.98
C ASN A 148 -5.56 21.16 -9.89
N ARG A 149 -4.57 20.43 -9.39
CA ARG A 149 -3.34 20.08 -10.11
C ARG A 149 -2.88 18.64 -9.84
N TRP A 150 -2.34 17.99 -10.87
CA TRP A 150 -1.60 16.74 -10.73
C TRP A 150 -0.16 17.00 -10.30
N TYR A 151 0.30 16.22 -9.33
CA TYR A 151 1.68 16.21 -8.83
C TYR A 151 2.25 14.80 -8.87
N ILE A 152 3.57 14.69 -9.08
CA ILE A 152 4.31 13.45 -8.88
C ILE A 152 4.34 13.14 -7.38
N TYR A 153 3.83 11.97 -7.02
CA TYR A 153 3.71 11.52 -5.65
C TYR A 153 3.75 10.00 -5.58
N ASP A 154 4.87 9.50 -5.10
CA ASP A 154 5.06 8.07 -4.83
C ASP A 154 4.58 7.78 -3.43
N LEU A 155 3.51 6.99 -3.33
CA LEU A 155 3.10 6.37 -2.09
C LEU A 155 4.14 5.31 -1.69
N ILE A 156 4.36 5.18 -0.38
CA ILE A 156 5.08 4.03 0.18
C ILE A 156 4.32 2.76 -0.22
N ASN A 157 5.00 1.62 -0.28
CA ASN A 157 4.42 0.28 -0.52
C ASN A 157 3.52 0.13 -1.76
N GLN A 158 3.85 0.82 -2.86
CA GLN A 158 3.16 0.65 -4.15
C GLN A 158 4.00 -0.03 -5.24
N THR A 159 5.16 -0.59 -4.89
CA THR A 159 6.07 -1.25 -5.85
C THR A 159 5.40 -2.34 -6.68
N ASN A 160 4.62 -3.23 -6.05
CA ASN A 160 3.93 -4.30 -6.77
C ASN A 160 2.87 -3.73 -7.71
N THR A 161 2.07 -2.78 -7.23
CA THR A 161 1.05 -2.08 -8.02
C THR A 161 1.70 -1.41 -9.24
N THR A 162 2.77 -0.65 -9.01
CA THR A 162 3.55 -0.01 -10.07
C THR A 162 4.05 -1.04 -11.06
N TYR A 163 4.70 -2.12 -10.62
CA TYR A 163 5.20 -3.17 -11.50
C TYR A 163 4.10 -3.74 -12.41
N ILE A 164 2.94 -4.10 -11.83
CA ILE A 164 1.83 -4.66 -12.61
C ILE A 164 1.38 -3.70 -13.70
N PHE A 165 1.19 -2.42 -13.37
CA PHE A 165 0.65 -1.44 -14.31
C PHE A 165 1.69 -0.80 -15.23
N SER A 166 2.98 -0.84 -14.89
CA SER A 166 4.07 -0.32 -15.72
C SER A 166 4.66 -1.38 -16.65
N SER A 167 4.78 -2.61 -16.16
CA SER A 167 5.61 -3.63 -16.80
C SER A 167 4.81 -4.61 -17.65
N LEU A 168 3.55 -4.89 -17.30
CA LEU A 168 2.72 -5.77 -18.11
C LEU A 168 2.27 -5.10 -19.41
N ASN A 169 2.01 -5.91 -20.42
CA ASN A 169 1.36 -5.47 -21.64
C ASN A 169 -0.07 -4.98 -21.32
N ASN A 170 -0.50 -3.88 -21.93
CA ASN A 170 -1.81 -3.28 -21.65
C ASN A 170 -2.98 -4.25 -21.91
N ASN A 171 -2.84 -5.16 -22.88
CA ASN A 171 -3.87 -6.16 -23.18
C ASN A 171 -3.98 -7.21 -22.08
N ILE A 172 -2.84 -7.60 -21.50
CA ILE A 172 -2.78 -8.54 -20.38
C ILE A 172 -3.42 -7.92 -19.14
N ILE A 173 -3.15 -6.63 -18.87
CA ILE A 173 -3.81 -5.90 -17.77
C ILE A 173 -5.33 -5.87 -17.97
N LEU A 174 -5.80 -5.55 -19.19
CA LEU A 174 -7.24 -5.54 -19.51
C LEU A 174 -7.88 -6.92 -19.29
N GLU A 175 -7.21 -8.00 -19.66
CA GLU A 175 -7.70 -9.36 -19.44
C GLU A 175 -7.72 -9.74 -17.94
N LEU A 176 -6.68 -9.36 -17.19
CA LEU A 176 -6.60 -9.60 -15.74
C LEU A 176 -7.70 -8.88 -14.98
N LEU A 177 -8.01 -7.62 -15.37
CA LEU A 177 -9.06 -6.81 -14.76
C LEU A 177 -10.47 -7.13 -15.27
N SER A 178 -10.58 -7.81 -16.42
CA SER A 178 -11.86 -8.21 -16.99
C SER A 178 -12.59 -9.17 -16.07
N LYS A 179 -13.92 -9.10 -16.03
CA LYS A 179 -14.76 -10.13 -15.39
C LYS A 179 -14.82 -11.40 -16.25
N GLU A 180 -14.63 -11.27 -17.55
CA GLU A 180 -14.68 -12.38 -18.50
C GLU A 180 -13.50 -13.34 -18.32
N LYS A 181 -13.72 -14.59 -18.72
CA LYS A 181 -12.67 -15.61 -18.75
C LYS A 181 -11.64 -15.26 -19.82
N SER A 182 -10.35 -15.27 -19.48
CA SER A 182 -9.29 -15.04 -20.47
C SER A 182 -9.12 -16.28 -21.37
N LYS A 183 -8.82 -16.03 -22.66
CA LYS A 183 -8.41 -17.08 -23.60
C LYS A 183 -6.94 -17.49 -23.40
N ASN A 184 -6.16 -16.67 -22.71
CA ASN A 184 -4.79 -16.97 -22.34
C ASN A 184 -4.78 -17.77 -21.03
N ASN A 185 -4.37 -19.04 -21.10
CA ASN A 185 -4.35 -19.94 -19.96
C ASN A 185 -3.47 -19.45 -18.80
N ILE A 186 -2.37 -18.73 -19.09
CA ILE A 186 -1.49 -18.17 -18.06
C ILE A 186 -2.22 -17.04 -17.33
N VAL A 187 -2.87 -16.14 -18.07
CA VAL A 187 -3.65 -15.02 -17.50
C VAL A 187 -4.81 -15.53 -16.65
N GLU A 188 -5.55 -16.51 -17.16
CA GLU A 188 -6.67 -17.13 -16.44
C GLU A 188 -6.20 -17.81 -15.14
N LYS A 189 -5.07 -18.54 -15.18
CA LYS A 189 -4.46 -19.16 -14.00
C LYS A 189 -4.03 -18.11 -12.97
N LEU A 190 -3.35 -17.04 -13.41
CA LEU A 190 -2.94 -15.94 -12.54
C LEU A 190 -4.13 -15.28 -11.88
N LYS A 191 -5.15 -14.91 -12.66
CA LYS A 191 -6.38 -14.29 -12.17
C LYS A 191 -7.02 -15.13 -11.08
N ASN A 192 -7.22 -16.44 -11.32
CA ASN A 192 -7.84 -17.34 -10.36
C ASN A 192 -7.01 -17.54 -9.08
N ASN A 193 -5.70 -17.71 -9.23
CA ASN A 193 -4.79 -17.89 -8.09
C ASN A 193 -4.58 -16.61 -7.26
N SER A 194 -5.01 -15.45 -7.79
CA SER A 194 -4.82 -14.15 -7.18
C SER A 194 -6.10 -13.56 -6.57
N MET A 195 -7.17 -14.34 -6.45
CA MET A 195 -8.42 -13.89 -5.83
C MET A 195 -8.42 -14.06 -4.31
N ILE A 196 -8.86 -13.02 -3.59
CA ILE A 196 -9.26 -13.09 -2.19
C ILE A 196 -10.72 -12.64 -2.11
N GLN A 197 -11.61 -13.50 -1.61
CA GLN A 197 -13.05 -13.23 -1.51
C GLN A 197 -13.63 -12.67 -2.83
N SER A 198 -13.33 -13.35 -3.94
CA SER A 198 -13.76 -12.97 -5.29
C SER A 198 -13.29 -11.58 -5.76
N THR A 199 -12.25 -11.02 -5.15
CA THR A 199 -11.65 -9.74 -5.54
C THR A 199 -10.18 -9.98 -5.90
N LEU A 200 -9.72 -9.45 -7.04
CA LEU A 200 -8.32 -9.62 -7.48
C LEU A 200 -7.39 -8.88 -6.53
N ASN A 201 -6.46 -9.60 -5.89
CA ASN A 201 -5.46 -9.04 -4.99
C ASN A 201 -4.14 -8.79 -5.74
N ILE A 202 -3.69 -7.53 -5.73
CA ILE A 202 -2.50 -7.10 -6.49
C ILE A 202 -1.20 -7.70 -5.96
N ASP A 203 -1.06 -7.84 -4.65
CA ASP A 203 0.13 -8.45 -4.04
C ASP A 203 0.24 -9.94 -4.36
N LEU A 204 -0.89 -10.65 -4.34
CA LEU A 204 -0.94 -12.05 -4.70
C LEU A 204 -0.73 -12.25 -6.21
N LEU A 205 -1.26 -11.35 -7.04
CA LEU A 205 -0.96 -11.29 -8.48
C LEU A 205 0.53 -11.11 -8.76
N PHE A 206 1.16 -10.12 -8.14
CA PHE A 206 2.60 -9.89 -8.28
C PHE A 206 3.41 -11.13 -7.89
N ARG A 207 3.15 -11.72 -6.72
CA ARG A 207 3.83 -12.95 -6.29
C ARG A 207 3.63 -14.12 -7.24
N ASN A 208 2.40 -14.31 -7.72
CA ASN A 208 2.10 -15.39 -8.66
C ASN A 208 2.81 -15.18 -10.00
N ILE A 209 2.96 -13.92 -10.46
CA ILE A 209 3.78 -13.59 -11.62
C ILE A 209 5.25 -13.89 -11.34
N GLU A 210 5.76 -13.50 -10.18
CA GLU A 210 7.16 -13.72 -9.80
C GLU A 210 7.56 -15.20 -9.74
N ASN A 211 6.60 -16.07 -9.41
CA ASN A 211 6.76 -17.52 -9.39
C ASN A 211 6.67 -18.19 -10.77
N LEU A 212 6.34 -17.45 -11.84
CA LEU A 212 6.32 -18.00 -13.20
C LEU A 212 7.74 -18.23 -13.73
N LYS A 213 7.86 -19.14 -14.70
CA LYS A 213 9.10 -19.29 -15.46
C LYS A 213 9.32 -18.08 -16.37
N GLU A 214 10.58 -17.79 -16.70
CA GLU A 214 10.94 -16.60 -17.48
C GLU A 214 10.22 -16.51 -18.83
N ASN A 215 10.08 -17.65 -19.52
CA ASN A 215 9.35 -17.73 -20.80
C ASN A 215 7.84 -17.47 -20.67
N GLU A 216 7.25 -17.74 -19.50
CA GLU A 216 5.87 -17.38 -19.18
C GLU A 216 5.76 -15.90 -18.82
N LYS A 217 6.71 -15.36 -18.03
CA LYS A 217 6.78 -13.92 -17.71
C LYS A 217 6.87 -13.07 -18.98
N ASN A 218 7.71 -13.45 -19.94
CA ASN A 218 7.88 -12.73 -21.21
C ASN A 218 6.60 -12.65 -22.06
N GLN A 219 5.66 -13.58 -21.89
CA GLN A 219 4.35 -13.52 -22.56
C GLN A 219 3.41 -12.48 -21.94
N LEU A 220 3.69 -12.05 -20.71
CA LEU A 220 2.88 -11.08 -19.96
C LEU A 220 3.46 -9.67 -20.03
N LEU A 221 4.79 -9.57 -20.02
CA LEU A 221 5.53 -8.32 -20.00
C LEU A 221 5.43 -7.55 -21.32
N ASP A 222 5.58 -6.24 -21.21
CA ASP A 222 5.84 -5.39 -22.36
C ASP A 222 7.17 -5.82 -23.01
N GLU A 223 7.15 -6.06 -24.32
CA GLU A 223 8.29 -6.61 -25.06
C GLU A 223 9.56 -5.75 -24.91
N ARG A 224 9.41 -4.44 -24.77
CA ARG A 224 10.53 -3.49 -24.58
C ARG A 224 11.34 -3.74 -23.30
N ILE A 225 10.79 -4.49 -22.35
CA ILE A 225 11.43 -4.76 -21.06
C ILE A 225 12.44 -5.91 -21.18
N TRP A 226 12.16 -6.91 -22.02
CA TRP A 226 12.96 -8.14 -22.10
C TRP A 226 13.62 -8.36 -23.47
N ASN A 227 13.10 -7.76 -24.54
CA ASN A 227 13.66 -7.88 -25.89
C ASN A 227 14.52 -6.65 -26.23
N PHE A 228 15.84 -6.78 -26.17
CA PHE A 228 16.77 -5.69 -26.52
C PHE A 228 16.69 -5.24 -27.99
N ASN A 229 16.11 -6.07 -28.87
CA ASN A 229 15.90 -5.72 -30.28
C ASN A 229 14.56 -5.01 -30.53
N ALA A 230 13.81 -4.71 -29.48
CA ALA A 230 12.63 -3.87 -29.52
C ALA A 230 12.98 -2.44 -30.01
N GLY A 231 12.97 -2.23 -31.32
CA GLY A 231 13.19 -0.91 -31.92
C GLY A 231 11.99 0.04 -31.76
N LYS A 232 12.04 1.20 -32.43
CA LYS A 232 10.93 2.20 -32.47
C LYS A 232 9.61 1.66 -33.04
N ASN A 233 9.67 0.61 -33.84
CA ASN A 233 8.54 0.06 -34.61
C ASN A 233 7.99 -1.24 -34.01
N ILE A 234 7.90 -1.34 -32.68
CA ILE A 234 7.04 -2.39 -32.11
C ILE A 234 5.63 -2.17 -32.66
N ASN A 235 5.05 -3.24 -33.20
CA ASN A 235 3.63 -3.30 -33.52
C ASN A 235 2.83 -3.28 -32.22
N LYS A 236 2.75 -2.09 -31.60
CA LYS A 236 1.89 -1.87 -30.45
C LYS A 236 0.47 -2.06 -30.94
N LYS A 237 -0.20 -3.11 -30.46
CA LYS A 237 -1.64 -3.28 -30.65
C LYS A 237 -2.34 -2.24 -29.77
N TYR A 238 -2.52 -1.06 -30.34
CA TYR A 238 -3.20 0.04 -29.70
C TYR A 238 -4.69 -0.24 -29.59
N GLN A 239 -5.25 0.02 -28.42
CA GLN A 239 -6.68 -0.01 -28.21
C GLN A 239 -7.07 1.03 -27.17
N ASN A 240 -8.01 1.90 -27.55
CA ASN A 240 -8.74 2.74 -26.61
C ASN A 240 -9.72 1.86 -25.87
N LYS A 241 -9.39 1.47 -24.64
CA LYS A 241 -10.26 0.66 -23.79
C LYS A 241 -10.23 1.20 -22.37
N LYS A 242 -11.40 1.22 -21.76
CA LYS A 242 -11.61 1.57 -20.36
C LYS A 242 -12.25 0.39 -19.66
N ILE A 243 -11.73 0.03 -18.49
CA ILE A 243 -12.35 -0.96 -17.63
C ILE A 243 -12.44 -0.44 -16.20
N GLU A 244 -13.60 -0.65 -15.61
CA GLU A 244 -13.86 -0.35 -14.20
C GLU A 244 -13.87 -1.67 -13.43
N SER A 245 -13.11 -1.73 -12.35
CA SER A 245 -12.95 -2.96 -11.57
C SER A 245 -12.86 -2.65 -10.09
N ILE A 246 -13.15 -3.67 -9.27
CA ILE A 246 -12.88 -3.62 -7.84
C ILE A 246 -11.69 -4.53 -7.60
N ILE A 247 -10.60 -3.96 -7.12
CA ILE A 247 -9.40 -4.71 -6.77
C ILE A 247 -9.08 -4.58 -5.29
N LEU A 248 -8.28 -5.51 -4.78
CA LEU A 248 -7.76 -5.49 -3.43
C LEU A 248 -6.30 -5.03 -3.51
N GLN A 249 -6.05 -3.80 -3.06
CA GLN A 249 -4.74 -3.14 -3.10
C GLN A 249 -4.25 -2.89 -1.69
N SER A 250 -2.94 -2.98 -1.49
CA SER A 250 -2.31 -2.89 -0.18
C SER A 250 -1.77 -1.50 0.11
N PHE A 251 -1.89 -1.07 1.36
CA PHE A 251 -1.48 0.24 1.86
C PHE A 251 -0.80 0.07 3.22
N THR A 252 0.06 1.02 3.59
CA THR A 252 0.76 1.02 4.89
C THR A 252 -0.01 1.87 5.89
N LEU A 253 -0.06 1.45 7.15
CA LEU A 253 -0.55 2.29 8.25
C LEU A 253 0.48 3.40 8.54
N ASP A 254 0.03 4.62 8.83
CA ASP A 254 0.94 5.74 9.13
C ASP A 254 1.80 5.44 10.38
N LYS A 255 1.21 4.73 11.36
CA LYS A 255 1.88 4.26 12.57
C LYS A 255 1.11 3.08 13.17
N ALA A 256 1.83 2.12 13.72
CA ALA A 256 1.22 1.09 14.57
C ALA A 256 2.09 0.81 15.79
N VAL A 257 1.50 0.72 16.99
CA VAL A 257 2.19 0.42 18.24
C VAL A 257 1.43 -0.64 19.01
N PHE A 258 2.10 -1.76 19.27
CA PHE A 258 1.55 -2.86 20.06
C PHE A 258 1.96 -2.73 21.53
N THR A 259 1.01 -2.91 22.44
CA THR A 259 1.21 -2.85 23.89
C THR A 259 0.56 -4.05 24.56
N THR A 260 1.30 -4.83 25.33
CA THR A 260 0.74 -5.89 26.18
C THR A 260 0.42 -5.36 27.57
N TYR A 261 -0.73 -5.73 28.10
CA TYR A 261 -1.07 -5.49 29.50
C TYR A 261 -0.56 -6.67 30.36
N ASN A 262 0.02 -6.35 31.51
CA ASN A 262 0.53 -7.32 32.47
C ASN A 262 -0.62 -7.84 33.35
N LYS A 263 -0.40 -8.98 34.04
CA LYS A 263 -1.38 -9.55 35.00
C LYS A 263 -1.80 -8.58 36.12
N LYS A 264 -1.08 -7.47 36.33
CA LYS A 264 -1.41 -6.42 37.30
C LYS A 264 -2.31 -5.33 36.73
N ASP A 265 -2.48 -5.27 35.41
CA ASP A 265 -3.32 -4.29 34.70
C ASP A 265 -4.78 -4.76 34.71
N ILE A 266 -5.26 -5.16 35.90
CA ILE A 266 -6.64 -5.56 36.15
C ILE A 266 -7.43 -4.30 36.44
N LEU A 267 -8.44 -4.02 35.63
CA LEU A 267 -9.38 -2.95 35.91
C LEU A 267 -10.45 -3.47 36.88
N TYR A 268 -10.21 -3.28 38.17
CA TYR A 268 -11.23 -3.47 39.20
C TYR A 268 -12.11 -2.21 39.33
N GLN A 269 -13.43 -2.38 39.28
CA GLN A 269 -14.33 -1.47 39.98
C GLN A 269 -14.14 -1.67 41.49
N GLY A 270 -13.76 -0.59 42.17
CA GLY A 270 -13.45 -0.57 43.61
C GLY A 270 -12.31 0.38 43.98
N VAL A 271 -11.46 0.74 43.01
CA VAL A 271 -10.44 1.77 43.19
C VAL A 271 -11.01 3.12 42.77
N LYS A 272 -10.93 4.12 43.66
CA LYS A 272 -10.98 5.53 43.25
C LYS A 272 -9.81 5.73 42.29
N VAL A 273 -10.05 5.58 40.98
CA VAL A 273 -9.12 6.01 39.94
C VAL A 273 -8.92 7.50 40.19
N GLN A 274 -7.75 7.86 40.74
CA GLN A 274 -7.40 9.25 41.07
C GLN A 274 -7.20 10.10 39.81
N ASP A 275 -7.19 9.48 38.63
CA ASP A 275 -7.04 10.15 37.33
C ASP A 275 -8.36 10.24 36.56
N THR A 276 -8.79 11.49 36.30
CA THR A 276 -10.01 11.82 35.56
C THR A 276 -9.96 11.40 34.09
N GLU A 277 -8.79 11.34 33.46
CA GLU A 277 -8.63 10.98 32.04
C GLU A 277 -8.86 9.48 31.79
N ASN A 278 -8.30 8.61 32.63
CA ASN A 278 -8.53 7.17 32.57
C ASN A 278 -10.00 6.81 32.83
N LYS A 279 -10.70 7.59 33.66
CA LYS A 279 -12.13 7.42 33.91
C LYS A 279 -12.97 7.71 32.67
N LYS A 280 -12.67 8.80 31.95
CA LYS A 280 -13.33 9.17 30.68
C LYS A 280 -13.07 8.11 29.61
N PHE A 281 -11.81 7.72 29.46
CA PHE A 281 -11.36 6.64 28.57
C PHE A 281 -12.12 5.35 28.85
N LEU A 282 -12.12 4.82 30.08
CA LEU A 282 -12.77 3.54 30.40
C LEU A 282 -14.30 3.59 30.36
N SER A 283 -14.90 4.75 30.66
CA SER A 283 -16.36 4.94 30.61
C SER A 283 -16.95 4.93 29.20
N SER A 284 -16.15 5.18 28.16
CA SER A 284 -16.61 5.16 26.76
C SER A 284 -16.52 3.79 26.09
N ILE A 285 -15.84 2.81 26.71
CA ILE A 285 -15.47 1.51 26.10
C ILE A 285 -16.07 0.29 26.78
N ILE A 286 -16.45 0.40 28.05
CA ILE A 286 -16.90 -0.74 28.85
C ILE A 286 -18.41 -0.59 29.09
N PRO A 287 -19.24 -1.60 28.76
CA PRO A 287 -20.65 -1.56 29.14
C PRO A 287 -20.74 -1.27 30.64
N GLN A 288 -21.71 -0.46 31.07
CA GLN A 288 -21.91 -0.13 32.48
C GLN A 288 -22.30 -1.40 33.25
N THR A 289 -21.30 -2.22 33.60
CA THR A 289 -21.45 -3.50 34.26
C THR A 289 -20.63 -3.50 35.54
N LYS A 290 -21.05 -4.33 36.50
CA LYS A 290 -20.34 -4.57 37.76
C LYS A 290 -19.29 -5.69 37.63
N ASP A 291 -19.14 -6.25 36.43
CA ASP A 291 -18.30 -7.42 36.18
C ASP A 291 -16.83 -7.01 35.95
N THR A 292 -15.89 -7.85 36.38
CA THR A 292 -14.45 -7.62 36.21
C THR A 292 -14.03 -7.77 34.75
N LEU A 293 -13.20 -6.84 34.27
CA LEU A 293 -12.63 -6.84 32.93
C LEU A 293 -11.10 -6.97 33.00
N TYR A 294 -10.54 -7.88 32.19
CA TYR A 294 -9.10 -8.10 32.11
C TYR A 294 -8.58 -7.61 30.76
N LEU A 295 -7.80 -6.54 30.76
CA LEU A 295 -7.11 -6.08 29.56
C LEU A 295 -6.02 -7.07 29.18
N ILE A 296 -5.87 -7.35 27.87
CA ILE A 296 -4.90 -8.33 27.38
C ILE A 296 -3.81 -7.63 26.56
N HIS A 297 -4.20 -6.90 25.51
CA HIS A 297 -3.28 -6.04 24.76
C HIS A 297 -4.04 -4.91 24.06
N SER A 298 -3.30 -3.93 23.55
CA SER A 298 -3.81 -2.91 22.65
C SER A 298 -2.90 -2.70 21.43
N LEU A 299 -3.52 -2.29 20.33
CA LEU A 299 -2.86 -1.88 19.10
C LEU A 299 -3.28 -0.45 18.79
N SER A 300 -2.37 0.50 19.00
CA SER A 300 -2.57 1.90 18.63
C SER A 300 -2.21 2.08 17.16
N ILE A 301 -3.11 2.66 16.38
CA ILE A 301 -3.00 2.79 14.92
C ILE A 301 -3.21 4.25 14.55
N LYS A 302 -2.34 4.79 13.69
CA LYS A 302 -2.58 6.04 12.98
C LYS A 302 -2.89 5.73 11.53
N LEU A 303 -4.01 6.26 11.05
CA LEU A 303 -4.45 6.09 9.68
C LEU A 303 -5.20 7.34 9.22
N ASN A 304 -4.69 8.00 8.18
CA ASN A 304 -5.33 9.15 7.53
C ASN A 304 -5.51 10.33 8.48
N SER A 305 -4.51 10.59 9.33
CA SER A 305 -4.56 11.58 10.43
C SER A 305 -5.47 11.22 11.61
N ASN A 306 -6.24 10.13 11.52
CA ASN A 306 -7.04 9.64 12.64
C ASN A 306 -6.21 8.68 13.51
N ASN A 307 -6.45 8.72 14.82
CA ASN A 307 -5.85 7.81 15.77
C ASN A 307 -6.90 6.83 16.26
N TYR A 308 -6.57 5.55 16.22
CA TYR A 308 -7.41 4.47 16.71
C TYR A 308 -6.64 3.65 17.74
N ILE A 309 -7.35 3.07 18.69
CA ILE A 309 -6.80 2.08 19.60
C ILE A 309 -7.73 0.88 19.58
N VAL A 310 -7.22 -0.26 19.09
CA VAL A 310 -7.90 -1.54 19.20
C VAL A 310 -7.49 -2.16 20.52
N VAL A 311 -8.45 -2.40 21.42
CA VAL A 311 -8.20 -2.99 22.74
C VAL A 311 -8.80 -4.38 22.79
N LYS A 312 -7.96 -5.37 23.09
CA LYS A 312 -8.38 -6.75 23.35
C LYS A 312 -8.51 -6.99 24.84
N TYR A 313 -9.64 -7.56 25.27
CA TYR A 313 -9.94 -7.81 26.68
C TYR A 313 -10.72 -9.11 26.89
N LYS A 314 -10.68 -9.64 28.11
CA LYS A 314 -11.53 -10.72 28.58
C LYS A 314 -12.65 -10.15 29.44
N PHE A 315 -13.88 -10.49 29.09
CA PHE A 315 -15.07 -10.16 29.85
C PHE A 315 -15.83 -11.44 30.16
N LYS A 316 -16.00 -11.75 31.45
CA LYS A 316 -16.47 -13.07 31.90
C LYS A 316 -15.60 -14.19 31.29
N ASN A 317 -16.20 -15.07 30.49
CA ASN A 317 -15.52 -16.17 29.82
C ASN A 317 -15.30 -15.92 28.31
N SER A 318 -15.65 -14.75 27.78
CA SER A 318 -15.42 -14.42 26.37
C SER A 318 -14.25 -13.46 26.18
N ILE A 319 -13.60 -13.58 25.02
CA ILE A 319 -12.58 -12.67 24.54
C ILE A 319 -13.25 -11.69 23.58
N GLU A 320 -13.04 -10.40 23.81
CA GLU A 320 -13.64 -9.32 23.03
C GLU A 320 -12.58 -8.33 22.55
N SER A 321 -12.95 -7.55 21.53
CA SER A 321 -12.19 -6.39 21.10
C SER A 321 -13.09 -5.18 20.99
N THR A 322 -12.56 -4.00 21.27
CA THR A 322 -13.24 -2.74 21.02
C THR A 322 -12.31 -1.76 20.34
N ILE A 323 -12.88 -0.83 19.58
CA ILE A 323 -12.15 0.20 18.85
C ILE A 323 -12.43 1.54 19.54
N ILE A 324 -11.36 2.25 19.85
CA ILE A 324 -11.40 3.61 20.38
C ILE A 324 -10.95 4.53 19.26
N GLY A 325 -11.83 5.43 18.85
CA GLY A 325 -11.61 6.37 17.77
C GLY A 325 -12.96 6.71 17.12
N GLU A 326 -13.06 7.91 16.58
CA GLU A 326 -14.30 8.35 15.93
C GLU A 326 -14.44 7.69 14.56
N ASN A 327 -15.65 7.19 14.26
CA ASN A 327 -16.05 6.66 12.96
C ASN A 327 -15.01 5.70 12.34
N PRO A 328 -14.71 4.57 12.99
CA PRO A 328 -13.69 3.65 12.49
C PRO A 328 -14.05 3.20 11.08
N ASN A 329 -13.09 3.35 10.16
CA ASN A 329 -13.25 2.84 8.82
C ASN A 329 -13.29 1.30 8.82
N LYS A 330 -13.67 0.74 7.67
CA LYS A 330 -13.83 -0.69 7.50
C LYS A 330 -12.54 -1.46 7.80
N GLU A 331 -11.40 -0.89 7.45
CA GLU A 331 -10.08 -1.49 7.63
C GLU A 331 -9.72 -1.65 9.12
N ILE A 332 -10.00 -0.63 9.94
CA ILE A 332 -9.81 -0.69 11.39
C ILE A 332 -10.76 -1.71 12.02
N ILE A 333 -11.98 -1.85 11.52
CA ILE A 333 -12.94 -2.88 11.96
C ILE A 333 -12.41 -4.28 11.65
N GLU A 334 -11.89 -4.51 10.44
CA GLU A 334 -11.28 -5.78 10.06
C GLU A 334 -10.06 -6.13 10.92
N ILE A 335 -9.18 -5.15 11.18
CA ILE A 335 -8.04 -5.32 12.09
C ILE A 335 -8.52 -5.67 13.51
N SER A 336 -9.56 -5.00 14.02
CA SER A 336 -10.13 -5.30 15.33
C SER A 336 -10.66 -6.72 15.43
N ASN A 337 -11.39 -7.18 14.41
CA ASN A 337 -11.92 -8.54 14.37
C ASN A 337 -10.81 -9.60 14.34
N PHE A 338 -9.73 -9.33 13.60
CA PHE A 338 -8.57 -10.22 13.61
C PHE A 338 -7.87 -10.22 14.97
N VAL A 339 -7.64 -9.05 15.57
CA VAL A 339 -7.06 -8.89 16.91
C VAL A 339 -7.87 -9.65 17.97
N LYS A 340 -9.21 -9.56 17.92
CA LYS A 340 -10.10 -10.36 18.77
C LYS A 340 -9.80 -11.85 18.66
N THR A 341 -9.58 -12.34 17.44
CA THR A 341 -9.45 -13.77 17.12
C THR A 341 -8.06 -14.33 17.43
N ILE A 342 -6.96 -13.60 17.17
CA ILE A 342 -5.61 -14.15 17.33
C ILE A 342 -5.14 -14.12 18.79
N LYS A 343 -4.50 -15.20 19.28
CA LYS A 343 -3.87 -15.20 20.61
C LYS A 343 -2.82 -14.10 20.71
N SER A 344 -2.90 -13.30 21.77
CA SER A 344 -2.01 -12.14 21.97
C SER A 344 -0.52 -12.48 21.91
N LYS A 345 -0.12 -13.63 22.47
CA LYS A 345 1.27 -14.07 22.43
C LYS A 345 1.72 -14.42 21.01
N VAL A 346 0.84 -15.07 20.23
CA VAL A 346 1.12 -15.42 18.84
C VAL A 346 1.23 -14.16 18.01
N PHE A 347 0.28 -13.23 18.13
CA PHE A 347 0.34 -11.97 17.40
C PHE A 347 1.60 -11.18 17.74
N PHE A 348 1.97 -11.10 19.02
CA PHE A 348 3.21 -10.49 19.48
C PHE A 348 4.47 -11.16 18.90
N ASP A 349 4.50 -12.49 18.87
CA ASP A 349 5.66 -13.22 18.33
C ASP A 349 5.79 -13.01 16.82
N ILE A 350 4.66 -12.94 16.08
CA ILE A 350 4.66 -12.62 14.64
C ILE A 350 5.18 -11.21 14.38
N ILE A 351 4.65 -10.19 15.06
CA ILE A 351 5.08 -8.79 14.86
C ILE A 351 6.52 -8.55 15.33
N ALA A 352 7.01 -9.34 16.29
CA ALA A 352 8.41 -9.32 16.75
C ALA A 352 9.33 -10.17 15.87
N ASN A 353 8.86 -10.69 14.72
CA ASN A 353 9.60 -11.56 13.81
C ASN A 353 10.24 -12.78 14.48
N LYS A 354 9.62 -13.31 15.54
CA LYS A 354 10.09 -14.55 16.17
C LYS A 354 9.69 -15.74 15.32
N GLU A 355 10.62 -16.68 15.13
CA GLU A 355 10.32 -17.90 14.38
C GLU A 355 9.28 -18.75 15.14
N ILE A 356 8.12 -18.93 14.52
CA ILE A 356 7.13 -19.94 14.87
C ILE A 356 7.17 -20.92 13.71
N SER A 357 7.86 -22.05 13.88
CA SER A 357 8.20 -22.96 12.78
C SER A 357 6.97 -23.40 11.99
N GLU A 358 5.84 -23.65 12.66
CA GLU A 358 4.60 -24.07 11.97
C GLU A 358 3.83 -22.93 11.31
N LEU A 359 4.21 -21.66 11.52
CA LEU A 359 3.62 -20.49 10.87
C LEU A 359 4.55 -19.83 9.84
N LYS A 360 5.76 -20.38 9.61
CA LYS A 360 6.80 -19.73 8.80
C LYS A 360 6.30 -19.35 7.40
N ASP A 361 5.65 -20.27 6.71
CA ASP A 361 5.13 -20.03 5.36
C ASP A 361 3.94 -19.07 5.37
N ILE A 362 3.04 -19.17 6.36
CA ILE A 362 1.91 -18.24 6.52
C ILE A 362 2.40 -16.82 6.75
N ILE A 363 3.40 -16.64 7.62
CA ILE A 363 3.97 -15.33 7.92
C ILE A 363 4.64 -14.78 6.68
N LYS A 364 5.47 -15.59 5.99
CA LYS A 364 6.11 -15.21 4.72
C LYS A 364 5.06 -14.78 3.69
N ASP A 365 3.98 -15.53 3.55
CA ASP A 365 2.91 -15.26 2.61
C ASP A 365 1.99 -14.11 3.05
N SER A 366 2.04 -13.70 4.32
CA SER A 366 1.32 -12.54 4.83
C SER A 366 2.11 -11.25 4.73
N LYS A 367 3.38 -11.26 4.36
CA LYS A 367 4.15 -10.02 4.19
C LYS A 367 3.63 -9.21 3.00
N GLY A 368 3.62 -7.89 3.17
CA GLY A 368 3.27 -6.91 2.14
C GLY A 368 4.49 -6.41 1.36
N GLN A 369 4.33 -5.28 0.67
CA GLN A 369 5.28 -4.82 -0.36
C GLN A 369 6.57 -4.24 0.21
N VAL A 370 6.57 -3.76 1.46
CA VAL A 370 7.76 -3.18 2.13
C VAL A 370 8.33 -4.12 3.18
N ASN A 371 8.09 -5.43 3.04
CA ASN A 371 8.36 -6.45 4.06
C ASN A 371 7.62 -6.20 5.39
N GLY A 372 6.63 -5.30 5.40
CA GLY A 372 5.72 -5.12 6.53
C GLY A 372 4.78 -6.31 6.67
N LEU A 373 4.23 -6.50 7.87
CA LEU A 373 3.20 -7.52 8.07
C LEU A 373 1.88 -7.00 7.51
N ASN A 374 1.34 -7.63 6.46
CA ASN A 374 0.01 -7.29 5.97
C ASN A 374 -1.05 -8.02 6.81
N ILE A 375 -1.67 -7.28 7.72
CA ILE A 375 -2.62 -7.83 8.70
C ILE A 375 -3.84 -8.43 7.99
N SER A 376 -4.30 -7.83 6.89
CA SER A 376 -5.43 -8.35 6.12
C SER A 376 -5.10 -9.69 5.47
N ASN A 377 -3.89 -9.85 4.92
CA ASN A 377 -3.43 -11.14 4.38
C ASN A 377 -3.31 -12.17 5.51
N LEU A 378 -2.69 -11.81 6.63
CA LEU A 378 -2.55 -12.69 7.79
C LEU A 378 -3.92 -13.16 8.31
N ALA A 379 -4.86 -12.24 8.48
CA ALA A 379 -6.22 -12.53 8.92
C ALA A 379 -6.92 -13.50 7.95
N TYR A 380 -6.79 -13.28 6.64
CA TYR A 380 -7.33 -14.17 5.64
C TYR A 380 -6.74 -15.59 5.74
N PHE A 381 -5.42 -15.74 5.90
CA PHE A 381 -4.79 -17.05 6.06
C PHE A 381 -5.24 -17.77 7.33
N PHE A 382 -5.40 -17.04 8.45
CA PHE A 382 -5.92 -17.59 9.70
C PHE A 382 -7.37 -18.07 9.56
N LEU A 383 -8.22 -17.29 8.89
CA LEU A 383 -9.61 -17.66 8.63
C LEU A 383 -9.72 -18.86 7.71
N LYS A 384 -8.95 -18.89 6.61
CA LYS A 384 -8.96 -19.99 5.63
C LYS A 384 -8.48 -21.31 6.24
N ASN A 385 -7.55 -21.26 7.19
CA ASN A 385 -6.94 -22.43 7.81
C ASN A 385 -7.35 -22.61 9.28
N LYS A 386 -8.55 -22.12 9.68
CA LYS A 386 -8.98 -22.03 11.08
C LYS A 386 -8.83 -23.35 11.85
N ALA A 387 -9.20 -24.48 11.25
CA ALA A 387 -9.11 -25.79 11.90
C ALA A 387 -7.65 -26.17 12.25
N LEU A 388 -6.73 -26.00 11.30
CA LEU A 388 -5.31 -26.29 11.47
C LEU A 388 -4.62 -25.31 12.43
N LEU A 389 -5.12 -24.07 12.50
CA LEU A 389 -4.55 -22.99 13.29
C LEU A 389 -5.30 -22.73 14.60
N SER A 390 -6.21 -23.62 15.01
CA SER A 390 -7.02 -23.52 16.23
C SER A 390 -6.18 -23.28 17.48
N LYS A 391 -4.98 -23.87 17.58
CA LYS A 391 -4.07 -23.65 18.71
C LYS A 391 -3.55 -22.22 18.83
N TYR A 392 -3.67 -21.40 17.79
CA TYR A 392 -3.16 -20.02 17.70
C TYR A 392 -4.25 -18.94 17.81
N ILE A 393 -5.52 -19.32 17.88
CA ILE A 393 -6.66 -18.41 17.98
C ILE A 393 -7.35 -18.56 19.33
N ASP A 394 -7.94 -17.46 19.80
CA ASP A 394 -8.87 -17.44 20.92
C ASP A 394 -10.27 -17.73 20.35
N ASP A 395 -10.95 -18.75 20.90
CA ASP A 395 -12.31 -19.17 20.51
C ASP A 395 -13.40 -18.26 21.11
#